data_AF-A0A2R6G4N3-F1
#
_entry.id   AF-A0A2R6G4N3-F1
#
_cell.length_a   1.000
_cell.length_b   1.000
_cell.length_c   1.000
_cell.angle_alpha   90.00
_cell.angle_beta   90.00
_cell.angle_gamma   90.00
#
_symmetry.space_group_name_H-M   'P 1'
#
loop_
_entity.id
_entity.type
_entity.pdbx_description
1 polymer ?
#
loop_
_entity_poly.entity_id
_entity_poly.type
_entity_poly.pdbx_seq_one_letter_code
_entity_poly.pdbx_strand_id
1 'polypeptide(L)'
;MENAVTHADTDSPLVTVTVETGEEWTTVIVADDGPGVPETLGKSAFEMAEYGPGGGAGMGLFLVRSIVERYGGEVGVTDNEPSGARFSLRFPTA
;
A
#
# COMPACT_ATOMS: atom_id res chain seq x y z
N MET A 1 -4.19 -6.20 1.40
CA MET A 1 -5.51 -6.42 2.02
C MET A 1 -5.39 -6.71 3.51
N GLU A 2 -4.52 -7.63 3.95
CA GLU A 2 -4.30 -7.92 5.38
C GLU A 2 -3.92 -6.67 6.22
N ASN A 3 -3.05 -5.79 5.70
CA ASN A 3 -2.72 -4.52 6.36
C ASN A 3 -3.95 -3.64 6.61
N ALA A 4 -4.81 -3.47 5.60
CA ALA A 4 -6.00 -2.62 5.70
C ALA A 4 -7.01 -3.15 6.72
N VAL A 5 -7.20 -4.47 6.78
CA VAL A 5 -8.13 -5.10 7.73
C VAL A 5 -7.57 -5.08 9.16
N THR A 6 -6.25 -5.23 9.33
CA THR A 6 -5.60 -5.22 10.65
C THR A 6 -5.60 -3.83 11.28
N HIS A 7 -5.58 -2.77 10.47
CA HIS A 7 -5.52 -1.37 10.92
C HIS A 7 -6.84 -0.63 10.81
N ALA A 8 -7.94 -1.35 10.61
CA ALA A 8 -9.26 -0.73 10.57
C ALA A 8 -9.76 -0.37 11.98
N ASP A 9 -10.34 0.81 12.10
CA ASP A 9 -10.92 1.32 13.36
C ASP A 9 -12.46 1.18 13.39
N THR A 10 -13.02 0.41 12.46
CA THR A 10 -14.46 0.24 12.21
C THR A 10 -14.86 -1.24 12.25
N ASP A 11 -16.08 -1.53 12.70
CA ASP A 11 -16.67 -2.87 12.70
C ASP A 11 -16.96 -3.40 11.28
N SER A 12 -16.85 -2.54 10.25
CA SER A 12 -17.09 -2.91 8.84
C SER A 12 -16.06 -2.21 7.94
N PRO A 13 -14.81 -2.72 7.87
CA PRO A 13 -13.77 -2.12 7.04
C PRO A 13 -14.08 -2.24 5.56
N LEU A 14 -13.87 -1.15 4.82
CA LEU A 14 -13.99 -1.13 3.37
C LEU A 14 -12.59 -1.09 2.74
N VAL A 15 -12.32 -2.05 1.88
CA VAL A 15 -11.14 -2.04 1.01
C VAL A 15 -11.58 -2.00 -0.44
N THR A 16 -11.15 -0.98 -1.16
CA THR A 16 -11.41 -0.81 -2.60
C THR A 16 -10.15 -1.11 -3.39
N VAL A 17 -10.30 -1.90 -4.46
CA VAL A 17 -9.22 -2.16 -5.41
C VAL A 17 -9.63 -1.61 -6.77
N THR A 18 -8.85 -0.67 -7.29
CA THR A 18 -9.09 -0.04 -8.60
C THR A 18 -7.91 -0.33 -9.50
N VAL A 19 -8.18 -0.59 -10.79
CA VAL A 19 -7.16 -0.71 -11.82
C VAL A 19 -7.42 0.35 -12.87
N GLU A 20 -6.42 1.17 -13.13
CA GLU A 20 -6.43 2.24 -14.13
C GLU A 20 -5.34 1.96 -15.15
N THR A 21 -5.69 1.88 -16.43
CA THR A 21 -4.73 1.67 -17.52
C THR A 21 -4.60 2.95 -18.32
N GLY A 22 -3.41 3.54 -18.31
CA GLY A 22 -3.02 4.67 -19.17
C GLY A 22 -2.16 4.21 -20.34
N GLU A 23 -1.62 5.17 -21.08
CA GLU A 23 -0.76 4.89 -22.25
C GLU A 23 0.62 4.33 -21.86
N GLU A 24 1.23 4.84 -20.79
CA GLU A 24 2.57 4.46 -20.32
C GLU A 24 2.57 3.59 -19.04
N TRP A 25 1.47 3.61 -18.28
CA TRP A 25 1.40 2.98 -16.97
C TRP A 25 0.06 2.28 -16.74
N THR A 26 0.10 1.07 -16.18
CA THR A 26 -1.02 0.43 -15.50
C THR A 26 -0.87 0.62 -14.00
N THR A 27 -1.87 1.21 -13.36
CA THR A 27 -1.85 1.54 -11.93
C THR A 27 -2.90 0.72 -11.19
N VAL A 28 -2.46 -0.04 -10.19
CA VAL A 28 -3.32 -0.75 -9.25
C VAL A 28 -3.35 0.05 -7.96
N ILE A 29 -4.54 0.43 -7.52
CA ILE A 29 -4.77 1.21 -6.31
C ILE A 29 -5.49 0.32 -5.30
N VAL A 30 -4.95 0.22 -4.09
CA VAL A 30 -5.62 -0.41 -2.96
C VAL A 30 -5.87 0.69 -1.92
N ALA A 31 -7.14 1.01 -1.69
CA ALA A 31 -7.55 2.04 -0.75
C ALA A 31 -8.38 1.44 0.38
N ASP A 32 -8.19 1.93 1.61
CA ASP A 32 -9.02 1.59 2.76
C ASP A 32 -9.65 2.84 3.38
N ASP A 33 -10.55 2.64 4.34
CA ASP A 33 -11.25 3.68 5.10
C ASP A 33 -10.77 3.79 6.57
N GLY A 34 -9.56 3.30 6.86
CA GLY A 34 -8.96 3.32 8.19
C GLY A 34 -8.48 4.70 8.67
N PRO A 35 -7.62 4.76 9.71
CA PRO A 35 -7.16 6.02 10.32
C PRO A 35 -6.24 6.87 9.43
N GLY A 36 -5.76 6.33 8.31
CA GLY A 36 -4.79 7.00 7.45
C GLY A 36 -3.37 6.49 7.61
N VAL A 37 -2.43 7.13 6.91
CA VAL A 37 -1.02 6.74 6.93
C VAL A 37 -0.29 7.68 7.88
N PRO A 38 0.39 7.18 8.92
CA PRO A 38 1.18 8.05 9.79
C PRO A 38 2.16 8.89 8.95
N GLU A 39 2.32 10.18 9.26
CA GLU A 39 3.22 11.08 8.50
C GLU A 39 4.66 10.54 8.41
N THR A 40 5.08 9.76 9.41
CA THR A 40 6.39 9.11 9.49
C THR A 40 6.54 7.88 8.60
N LEU A 41 5.45 7.35 8.03
CA LEU A 41 5.44 6.13 7.23
C LEU A 41 5.82 6.34 5.76
N GLY A 42 5.75 7.55 5.19
CA GLY A 42 5.93 7.83 3.74
C GLY A 42 6.73 6.83 2.91
N LYS A 43 8.04 7.08 2.68
CA LYS A 43 8.91 6.14 1.92
C LYS A 43 9.40 4.95 2.77
N SER A 44 9.45 5.15 4.09
CA SER A 44 9.90 4.16 5.08
C SER A 44 8.94 2.96 5.22
N ALA A 45 7.66 3.12 4.85
CA ALA A 45 6.66 2.05 4.87
C ALA A 45 7.04 0.85 4.02
N PHE A 46 7.86 1.06 2.99
CA PHE A 46 8.33 0.02 2.09
C PHE A 46 9.74 -0.49 2.44
N GLU A 47 10.37 0.06 3.47
CA GLU A 47 11.65 -0.43 3.97
C GLU A 47 11.44 -1.70 4.79
N MET A 48 12.50 -2.52 4.87
CA MET A 48 12.46 -3.71 5.70
C MET A 48 12.43 -3.27 7.16
N ALA A 49 11.31 -3.47 7.85
CA ALA A 49 11.23 -3.16 9.27
C ALA A 49 12.15 -4.11 10.07
N GLU A 50 12.82 -3.59 11.10
CA GLU A 50 13.52 -4.44 12.07
C GLU A 50 12.51 -5.36 12.77
N TYR A 51 12.88 -6.63 12.95
CA TYR A 51 12.06 -7.61 13.66
C TYR A 51 11.90 -7.21 15.13
N GLY A 52 10.78 -6.58 15.47
CA GLY A 52 10.33 -6.42 16.86
C GLY A 52 9.66 -7.70 17.40
N PRO A 53 9.68 -7.94 18.72
CA PRO A 53 8.99 -9.08 19.34
C PRO A 53 7.48 -8.92 19.13
N GLY A 54 6.94 -9.64 18.16
CA GLY A 54 5.56 -9.46 17.67
C GLY A 54 5.36 -9.84 16.20
N GLY A 55 6.46 -10.02 15.44
CA GLY A 55 6.54 -10.81 14.19
C GLY A 55 5.32 -10.76 13.27
N GLY A 56 5.26 -9.78 12.36
CA GLY A 56 4.30 -9.85 11.26
C GLY A 56 4.26 -8.64 10.32
N ALA A 57 4.28 -7.42 10.86
CA ALA A 57 3.87 -6.24 10.09
C ALA A 57 4.90 -5.65 9.08
N GLY A 58 6.14 -6.15 9.05
CA GLY A 58 7.25 -5.48 8.35
C GLY A 58 7.66 -6.01 6.97
N MET A 59 7.23 -7.22 6.60
CA MET A 59 7.70 -7.87 5.36
C MET A 59 6.79 -7.61 4.15
N GLY A 60 5.49 -7.41 4.36
CA GLY A 60 4.50 -7.36 3.28
C GLY A 60 4.77 -6.23 2.29
N LEU A 61 4.94 -5.00 2.79
CA LEU A 61 5.17 -3.84 1.92
C LEU A 61 6.57 -3.83 1.29
N PHE A 62 7.59 -4.32 1.99
CA PHE A 62 8.92 -4.53 1.42
C PHE A 62 8.90 -5.52 0.25
N LEU A 63 8.16 -6.63 0.37
CA LEU A 63 8.00 -7.61 -0.69
C LEU A 63 7.23 -7.03 -1.87
N VAL A 64 6.16 -6.27 -1.61
CA VAL A 64 5.40 -5.56 -2.66
C VAL A 64 6.32 -4.62 -3.45
N ARG A 65 7.11 -3.79 -2.78
CA ARG A 65 8.09 -2.92 -3.45
C ARG A 65 9.06 -3.73 -4.29
N SER A 66 9.66 -4.78 -3.71
CA SER A 66 10.64 -5.63 -4.41
C SER A 66 10.08 -6.29 -5.67
N ILE A 67 8.81 -6.74 -5.63
CA ILE A 67 8.14 -7.32 -6.79
C ILE A 67 7.88 -6.23 -7.84
N VAL A 68 7.31 -5.09 -7.44
CA VAL A 68 6.95 -4.01 -8.36
C VAL A 68 8.20 -3.45 -9.07
N GLU A 69 9.26 -3.17 -8.33
CA GLU A 69 10.54 -2.70 -8.87
C GLU A 69 11.16 -3.71 -9.84
N ARG A 70 11.03 -5.02 -9.57
CA ARG A 70 11.51 -6.08 -10.48
C ARG A 70 10.82 -6.03 -11.85
N TYR A 71 9.59 -5.54 -11.92
CA TYR A 71 8.86 -5.33 -13.18
C TYR A 71 9.08 -3.92 -13.76
N GLY A 72 10.04 -3.14 -13.25
CA GLY A 72 10.29 -1.76 -13.67
C GLY A 72 9.22 -0.78 -13.20
N GLY A 73 8.43 -1.18 -12.20
CA GLY A 73 7.34 -0.39 -11.64
C GLY A 73 7.75 0.49 -10.45
N GLU A 74 6.76 1.21 -9.94
CA GLU A 74 6.89 2.11 -8.79
C GLU A 74 5.79 1.84 -7.76
N VAL A 75 6.09 2.04 -6.48
CA VAL A 75 5.09 1.97 -5.40
C VAL A 75 5.04 3.28 -4.63
N GLY A 76 3.85 3.65 -4.18
CA GLY A 76 3.61 4.82 -3.36
C GLY A 76 2.49 4.59 -2.36
N VAL A 77 2.46 5.43 -1.35
CA VAL A 77 1.39 5.48 -0.35
C VAL A 77 1.04 6.96 -0.09
N THR A 78 -0.25 7.25 -0.04
CA THR A 78 -0.81 8.55 0.34
C THR A 78 -2.00 8.34 1.27
N ASP A 79 -2.49 9.39 1.90
CA ASP A 79 -3.81 9.34 2.53
C ASP A 79 -4.91 9.14 1.47
N ASN A 80 -5.99 8.50 1.91
CA ASN A 80 -7.24 8.36 1.18
C ASN A 80 -8.27 9.37 1.69
N GLU A 81 -9.20 9.78 0.82
CA GLU A 81 -10.27 10.72 1.17
C GLU A 81 -11.60 9.97 1.36
N PRO A 82 -12.41 10.30 2.39
CA PRO A 82 -12.16 11.27 3.46
C PRO A 82 -11.19 10.78 4.55
N SER A 83 -10.88 9.48 4.59
CA SER A 83 -9.94 8.86 5.52
C SER A 83 -9.35 7.57 4.94
N GLY A 84 -8.27 7.08 5.55
CA GLY A 84 -7.65 5.80 5.24
C GLY A 84 -6.38 5.91 4.43
N ALA A 85 -5.82 4.77 4.01
CA ALA A 85 -4.59 4.72 3.23
C ALA A 85 -4.88 4.39 1.77
N ARG A 86 -4.11 4.99 0.85
CA ARG A 86 -4.13 4.69 -0.58
C ARG A 86 -2.75 4.22 -1.04
N PHE A 87 -2.62 2.92 -1.29
CA PHE A 87 -1.43 2.31 -1.88
C PHE A 87 -1.56 2.28 -3.40
N SER A 88 -0.56 2.80 -4.10
CA SER A 88 -0.52 2.83 -5.57
C SER A 88 0.66 2.00 -6.07
N LEU A 89 0.39 1.02 -6.94
CA LEU A 89 1.38 0.19 -7.61
C LEU A 89 1.32 0.49 -9.11
N ARG A 90 2.38 1.02 -9.68
CA ARG A 90 2.44 1.41 -11.10
C ARG A 90 3.38 0.47 -11.84
N PHE A 91 2.95 -0.02 -12.99
CA PHE A 91 3.72 -0.88 -13.88
C PHE A 91 3.76 -0.27 -15.28
N PRO A 92 4.91 -0.30 -15.99
CA PRO A 92 4.95 0.15 -17.37
C PRO A 92 3.96 -0.65 -18.22
N THR A 93 3.25 0.01 -19.12
CA THR A 93 2.52 -0.68 -20.19
C THR A 93 3.51 -1.25 -21.21
N ALA A 94 3.16 -2.40 -21.79
CA ALA A 94 4.03 -3.14 -22.72
C ALA A 94 4.25 -2.42 -24.05
#